data_AF-A0A933DRR2-F1
#
_entry.id   AF-A0A933DRR2-F1
#
_cell.length_a   1.000
_cell.length_b   1.000
_cell.length_c   1.000
_cell.angle_alpha   90.00
_cell.angle_beta   90.00
_cell.angle_gamma   90.00
#
_symmetry.space_group_name_H-M   'P 1'
#
loop_
_entity.id
_entity.type
_entity.pdbx_description
1 polymer ?
#
loop_
_entity_poly.entity_id
_entity_poly.type
_entity_poly.pdbx_seq_one_letter_code
_entity_poly.pdbx_strand_id
1 'polypeptide(L)' 'MFEGTGDRSFTPRPMVKGNWKCSECGAEITEMPFEPSPDRPIYCRECWRNKRPQRDFRR' A
#
# COMPACT_ATOMS: atom_id res chain seq x y z
N MET A 1 16.01 -11.82 38.24
CA MET A 1 15.75 -12.07 36.81
C MET A 1 14.82 -10.96 36.34
N PHE A 2 15.27 -10.08 35.43
CA PHE A 2 14.47 -8.95 34.95
C PHE A 2 13.90 -9.31 33.56
N GLU A 3 12.67 -9.82 33.53
CA GLU A 3 12.03 -10.24 32.28
C GLU A 3 11.39 -9.03 31.58
N GLY A 4 12.13 -8.50 30.60
CA GLY A 4 11.57 -7.60 29.60
C GLY A 4 10.78 -8.40 28.57
N THR A 5 9.47 -8.45 28.71
CA THR A 5 8.56 -8.93 27.66
C THR A 5 7.95 -7.72 26.98
N GLY A 6 8.57 -7.30 25.88
CA GLY A 6 8.02 -6.29 24.98
C GLY A 6 6.72 -6.79 24.39
N ASP A 7 5.62 -6.36 24.99
CA ASP A 7 4.24 -6.42 24.52
C ASP A 7 4.07 -5.52 23.29
N ARG A 8 4.74 -5.88 22.20
CA ARG A 8 4.46 -5.33 20.87
C ARG A 8 3.14 -5.91 20.39
N SER A 9 2.04 -5.44 20.99
CA SER A 9 0.66 -5.70 20.64
C SER A 9 0.47 -5.49 19.14
N PHE A 10 0.79 -6.54 18.38
CA PHE A 10 0.69 -6.63 16.94
C PHE A 10 -0.78 -6.89 16.67
N THR A 11 -1.60 -5.85 16.80
CA THR A 11 -2.92 -5.86 16.19
C THR A 11 -2.67 -6.09 14.70
N PRO A 12 -3.04 -7.25 14.12
CA PRO A 12 -2.80 -7.51 12.72
C PRO A 12 -3.54 -6.43 11.94
N ARG A 13 -2.79 -5.54 11.30
CA ARG A 13 -3.39 -4.46 10.49
C ARG A 13 -4.26 -5.17 9.46
N PRO A 14 -5.60 -4.98 9.46
CA PRO A 14 -6.45 -5.66 8.51
C PRO A 14 -6.02 -5.24 7.11
N MET A 15 -5.39 -6.16 6.39
CA MET A 15 -5.07 -5.99 4.98
C MET A 15 -6.35 -6.34 4.22
N VAL A 16 -6.95 -5.34 3.56
CA VAL A 16 -8.11 -5.58 2.73
C VAL A 16 -7.59 -6.25 1.45
N LYS A 17 -7.90 -7.53 1.32
CA LYS A 17 -7.66 -8.29 0.09
C LYS A 17 -8.89 -8.14 -0.80
N GLY A 18 -8.72 -7.60 -1.99
CA GLY A 18 -9.79 -7.42 -2.97
C GLY A 18 -9.21 -7.28 -4.37
N ASN A 19 -10.01 -7.38 -5.42
CA ASN A 19 -9.54 -7.24 -6.80
C ASN A 19 -10.00 -5.88 -7.34
N TRP A 20 -9.08 -4.94 -7.48
CA TRP A 20 -9.37 -3.61 -8.03
C TRP A 20 -8.55 -3.32 -9.28
N LYS A 21 -9.12 -2.57 -10.22
CA LYS A 21 -8.44 -2.25 -11.49
C LYS A 21 -7.77 -0.89 -11.42
N CYS A 22 -6.50 -0.84 -11.81
CA CYS A 22 -5.78 0.41 -11.99
C CYS A 22 -6.42 1.22 -13.12
N SER A 23 -6.76 2.49 -12.86
CA SER A 23 -7.35 3.38 -13.88
C SER A 23 -6.38 3.79 -14.98
N GLU A 24 -5.07 3.54 -14.81
CA GLU A 24 -4.03 3.91 -15.78
C GLU A 24 -3.59 2.74 -16.66
N CYS A 25 -3.36 1.56 -16.08
CA CYS A 25 -2.83 0.39 -16.80
C CYS A 25 -3.78 -0.82 -16.80
N GLY A 26 -4.89 -0.78 -16.07
CA GLY A 26 -5.80 -1.91 -15.92
C GLY A 26 -5.30 -3.03 -15.01
N ALA A 27 -4.12 -2.88 -14.38
CA ALA A 27 -3.55 -3.88 -13.48
C ALA A 27 -4.45 -4.15 -12.27
N GLU A 28 -4.52 -5.42 -11.89
CA GLU A 28 -5.28 -5.89 -10.73
C GLU A 28 -4.49 -5.64 -9.44
N ILE A 29 -5.08 -4.93 -8.50
CA ILE A 29 -4.49 -4.63 -7.20
C ILE A 29 -5.21 -5.52 -6.20
N THR A 30 -4.42 -6.36 -5.52
CA THR A 30 -4.93 -7.42 -4.65
C THR A 30 -4.90 -7.06 -3.16
N GLU A 31 -4.14 -6.04 -2.78
CA GLU A 31 -3.84 -5.73 -1.38
C GLU A 31 -3.81 -4.21 -1.17
N MET A 32 -4.74 -3.70 -0.34
CA MET A 32 -4.75 -2.30 0.08
C MET A 32 -5.03 -2.16 1.59
N PRO A 33 -4.39 -1.19 2.27
CA PRO A 33 -4.64 -0.90 3.69
C PRO A 33 -5.84 0.04 3.90
N PHE A 34 -6.53 0.44 2.83
CA PHE A 34 -7.71 1.30 2.85
C PHE A 34 -8.76 0.74 1.90
N GLU A 35 -10.05 0.94 2.21
CA GLU A 35 -11.14 0.62 1.28
C GLU A 35 -11.08 1.55 0.06
N PRO A 36 -10.89 1.00 -1.14
CA PRO A 36 -10.87 1.83 -2.34
C PRO A 36 -12.28 2.30 -2.68
N SER A 37 -12.44 3.61 -2.77
CA SER A 37 -13.71 4.24 -3.15
C SER A 37 -13.89 4.26 -4.68
N PRO A 38 -15.08 3.96 -5.21
CA PRO A 38 -15.36 4.00 -6.66
C PRO A 38 -15.30 5.43 -7.24
N ASP A 39 -15.39 6.45 -6.38
CA ASP A 39 -15.31 7.87 -6.77
C ASP A 39 -13.89 8.34 -7.13
N ARG A 40 -12.85 7.58 -6.77
CA ARG A 40 -11.45 8.01 -6.94
C ARG A 40 -10.66 7.02 -7.81
N PRO A 41 -9.91 7.49 -8.83
CA PRO A 41 -9.10 6.61 -9.66
C PRO A 41 -8.00 5.96 -8.83
N ILE A 42 -7.91 4.64 -8.93
CA ILE A 42 -6.96 3.83 -8.18
C ILE A 42 -5.74 3.59 -9.06
N TYR A 43 -4.54 3.74 -8.49
CA TYR A 43 -3.28 3.45 -9.18
C TYR A 43 -2.57 2.28 -8.53
N CYS A 44 -2.00 1.38 -9.35
CA CYS A 44 -1.18 0.30 -8.84
C CYS A 44 0.16 0.82 -8.29
N ARG A 45 0.84 -0.02 -7.52
CA ARG A 45 2.14 0.31 -6.91
C ARG A 45 3.18 0.76 -7.95
N GLU A 46 3.10 0.22 -9.16
CA GLU A 46 3.99 0.55 -10.27
C GLU A 46 3.69 1.92 -10.87
N CYS A 47 2.44 2.22 -11.25
CA CYS A 47 2.01 3.54 -11.72
C CYS A 47 2.34 4.63 -10.69
N TRP A 48 2.11 4.34 -9.41
CA TRP A 48 2.44 5.26 -8.32
C TRP A 48 3.96 5.46 -8.17
N ARG A 49 4.76 4.39 -8.29
CA ARG A 49 6.22 4.47 -8.26
C ARG A 49 6.77 5.24 -9.46
N ASN A 50 6.20 5.05 -10.65
CA ASN A 50 6.61 5.72 -11.88
C ASN A 50 6.26 7.21 -11.89
N LYS A 51 5.09 7.59 -11.32
CA LYS A 51 4.72 9.00 -11.13
C LYS A 51 5.56 9.73 -10.08
N ARG A 52 6.14 9.01 -9.12
CA ARG A 52 7.04 9.65 -8.16
C ARG A 52 8.29 10.07 -8.94
N PRO A 53 8.62 11.38 -9.01
CA PRO A 53 9.92 11.77 -9.51
C PRO A 53 10.93 11.06 -8.62
N GLN A 54 11.62 10.09 -9.18
CA GLN A 54 12.82 9.52 -8.63
C GLN A 54 13.70 10.72 -8.33
N ARG A 55 13.69 11.13 -7.06
CA ARG A 55 14.52 12.24 -6.59
C ARG A 55 15.92 11.72 -6.75
N ASP A 56 16.49 12.06 -7.90
CA ASP A 56 17.87 11.87 -8.23
C ASP A 56 18.64 12.66 -7.18
N PHE A 57 18.96 11.98 -6.08
CA PHE A 57 19.77 12.48 -4.98
C PHE A 57 21.25 12.46 -5.38
N ARG A 58 21.54 12.47 -6.69
CA ARG A 58 22.87 12.27 -7.26
C ARG A 58 23.28 13.45 -8.13
N ARG A 59 23.01 14.65 -7.63
CA ARG A 59 23.49 15.90 -8.21
C ARG A 59 24.31 16.69 -7.23
#